data_AF-A0A6N8IMG4-F1
#
_entry.id   AF-A0A6N8IMG4-F1
#
_cell.length_a   1.000
_cell.length_b   1.000
_cell.length_c   1.000
_cell.angle_alpha   90.00
_cell.angle_beta   90.00
_cell.angle_gamma   90.00
#
_symmetry.space_group_name_H-M   'P 1'
#
loop_
_entity.id
_entity.type
_entity.pdbx_description
1 polymer ?
#
loop_
_entity_poly.entity_id
_entity_poly.type
_entity_poly.pdbx_seq_one_letter_code
_entity_poly.pdbx_strand_id
1 'polypeptide(L)'
;MTDGIPLGLAIYSAFAELLKFVVKEDFVGACHDTSAVLHMLLAENNVPSELCIGEVGVGSRYFDHSWVEVLGSVFDVAVCMPDYAGEPVGGPVFDGIDLAQGRPSELVYGAESGEGLGLAAQPALSLDLEGFAAIQPQLNIWVLAVAIAGRAGMANPTFTHFQLRYGAVRRRFRKNPT
;
A
#
# COMPACT_ATOMS: atom_id res chain seq x y z
N MET A 1 31.77 -4.57 -0.86
CA MET A 1 30.59 -4.47 -1.74
C MET A 1 29.55 -5.38 -1.13
N THR A 2 28.53 -4.85 -0.47
CA THR A 2 27.40 -5.67 -0.05
C THR A 2 26.51 -5.81 -1.28
N ASP A 3 26.50 -6.98 -1.89
CA ASP A 3 25.57 -7.28 -2.98
C ASP A 3 24.16 -7.09 -2.44
N GLY A 4 23.48 -6.03 -2.90
CA GLY A 4 22.11 -5.77 -2.53
C GLY A 4 21.20 -6.92 -2.95
N ILE A 5 20.10 -7.11 -2.23
CA ILE A 5 19.06 -8.07 -2.64
C ILE A 5 18.58 -7.67 -4.05
N PRO A 6 18.48 -8.61 -5.01
CA PRO A 6 17.95 -8.30 -6.34
C PRO A 6 16.58 -7.60 -6.25
N LEU A 7 16.39 -6.55 -7.05
CA LEU A 7 15.19 -5.69 -7.04
C LEU A 7 13.88 -6.51 -7.00
N GLY A 8 13.74 -7.49 -7.89
CA GLY A 8 12.54 -8.33 -7.95
C GLY A 8 12.33 -9.17 -6.69
N LEU A 9 13.42 -9.65 -6.07
CA LEU A 9 13.33 -10.42 -4.81
C LEU A 9 12.95 -9.51 -3.63
N ALA A 10 13.42 -8.27 -3.60
CA ALA A 10 13.03 -7.29 -2.60
C ALA A 10 11.54 -6.95 -2.70
N ILE A 11 11.04 -6.68 -3.92
CA ILE A 11 9.62 -6.42 -4.18
C ILE A 11 8.77 -7.62 -3.77
N TYR A 12 9.12 -8.81 -4.27
CA TYR A 12 8.38 -10.04 -3.96
C TYR A 12 8.32 -10.33 -2.47
N SER A 13 9.46 -10.26 -1.77
CA SER A 13 9.52 -10.58 -0.33
C SER A 13 8.63 -9.65 0.50
N ALA A 14 8.69 -8.33 0.23
CA ALA A 14 7.86 -7.35 0.92
C ALA A 14 6.37 -7.56 0.63
N PHE A 15 6.00 -7.72 -0.64
CA PHE A 15 4.61 -7.90 -1.05
C PHE A 15 4.02 -9.21 -0.53
N ALA A 16 4.74 -10.32 -0.68
CA ALA A 16 4.26 -11.64 -0.30
C ALA A 16 4.03 -11.77 1.21
N GLU A 17 4.95 -11.26 2.04
CA GLU A 17 4.77 -11.32 3.49
C GLU A 17 3.64 -10.42 3.98
N LEU A 18 3.45 -9.26 3.34
CA LEU A 18 2.33 -8.39 3.65
C LEU A 18 1.00 -8.98 3.20
N LEU A 19 0.92 -9.56 1.99
CA LEU A 19 -0.29 -10.23 1.50
C LEU A 19 -0.67 -11.43 2.38
N LYS A 20 0.31 -12.25 2.79
CA LYS A 20 0.07 -13.36 3.74
C LYS A 20 -0.54 -12.85 5.04
N PHE A 21 -0.08 -11.71 5.57
CA PHE A 21 -0.66 -11.10 6.75
C PHE A 21 -2.10 -10.65 6.50
N VAL A 22 -2.35 -9.90 5.42
CA VAL A 22 -3.68 -9.39 5.07
C VAL A 22 -4.71 -10.51 4.96
N VAL A 23 -4.36 -11.60 4.26
CA VAL A 23 -5.24 -12.75 4.08
C VAL A 23 -5.42 -13.56 5.36
N LYS A 24 -4.35 -13.78 6.13
CA LYS A 24 -4.41 -14.62 7.34
C LYS A 24 -5.22 -13.96 8.46
N GLU A 25 -5.11 -12.66 8.62
CA GLU A 25 -5.71 -11.91 9.72
C GLU A 25 -7.05 -11.26 9.33
N ASP A 26 -7.60 -11.58 8.15
CA ASP A 26 -8.80 -10.95 7.58
C ASP A 26 -8.74 -9.41 7.67
N PHE A 27 -7.61 -8.82 7.28
CA PHE A 27 -7.31 -7.39 7.49
C PHE A 27 -8.02 -6.50 6.46
N VAL A 28 -9.33 -6.36 6.63
CA VAL A 28 -10.26 -5.60 5.79
C VAL A 28 -10.05 -4.09 5.87
N GLY A 29 -10.34 -3.37 4.77
CA GLY A 29 -10.31 -1.90 4.73
C GLY A 29 -8.92 -1.29 4.97
N ALA A 30 -7.86 -2.08 4.81
CA ALA A 30 -6.51 -1.72 5.24
C ALA A 30 -5.63 -1.09 4.15
N CYS A 31 -6.22 -0.48 3.11
CA CYS A 31 -5.46 0.02 1.96
C CYS A 31 -4.44 1.09 2.34
N HIS A 32 -4.80 2.01 3.22
CA HIS A 32 -3.90 3.06 3.68
C HIS A 32 -2.74 2.51 4.53
N ASP A 33 -3.02 1.56 5.41
CA ASP A 33 -2.05 0.91 6.29
C ASP A 33 -1.04 0.09 5.49
N THR A 34 -1.56 -0.80 4.66
CA THR A 34 -0.77 -1.77 3.91
C THR A 34 0.06 -1.08 2.83
N SER A 35 -0.45 -0.05 2.15
CA SER A 35 0.33 0.70 1.17
C SER A 35 1.50 1.45 1.82
N ALA A 36 1.28 2.05 3.00
CA ALA A 36 2.34 2.70 3.76
C ALA A 36 3.43 1.71 4.19
N VAL A 37 3.03 0.55 4.70
CA VAL A 37 3.97 -0.51 5.08
C VAL A 37 4.74 -1.03 3.89
N LEU A 38 4.07 -1.34 2.77
CA LEU A 38 4.74 -1.80 1.56
C LEU A 38 5.78 -0.78 1.08
N HIS A 39 5.42 0.50 1.02
CA HIS A 39 6.35 1.57 0.62
C HIS A 39 7.59 1.62 1.52
N MET A 40 7.43 1.54 2.84
CA MET A 40 8.55 1.52 3.79
C MET A 40 9.48 0.33 3.57
N LEU A 41 8.93 -0.87 3.41
CA LEU A 41 9.72 -2.09 3.20
C LEU A 41 10.49 -2.05 1.87
N LEU A 42 9.88 -1.49 0.83
CA LEU A 42 10.53 -1.26 -0.46
C LEU A 42 11.68 -0.25 -0.33
N ALA A 43 11.44 0.87 0.37
CA ALA A 43 12.44 1.90 0.61
C ALA A 43 13.65 1.39 1.43
N GLU A 44 13.43 0.51 2.42
CA GLU A 44 14.52 -0.16 3.16
C GLU A 44 15.43 -0.99 2.24
N ASN A 45 14.90 -1.50 1.12
CA ASN A 45 15.64 -2.25 0.12
C ASN A 45 16.09 -1.41 -1.09
N ASN A 46 16.05 -0.08 -0.98
CA ASN A 46 16.40 0.86 -2.05
C ASN A 46 15.56 0.67 -3.32
N VAL A 47 14.33 0.17 -3.19
CA VAL A 47 13.39 0.05 -4.30
C VAL A 47 12.66 1.39 -4.48
N PRO A 48 12.81 2.06 -5.64
CA PRO A 48 12.11 3.31 -5.90
C PRO A 48 10.60 3.04 -5.96
N SER A 49 9.85 3.69 -5.08
CA SER A 49 8.41 3.52 -5.01
C SER A 49 7.71 4.83 -4.65
N GLU A 50 6.49 4.99 -5.12
CA GLU A 50 5.61 6.09 -4.75
C GLU A 50 4.44 5.57 -3.91
N LEU A 51 4.24 6.17 -2.75
CA LEU A 51 3.05 5.94 -1.92
C LEU A 51 1.90 6.80 -2.44
N CYS A 52 0.87 6.17 -3.00
CA CYS A 52 -0.20 6.86 -3.72
C CYS A 52 -1.53 6.82 -2.97
N ILE A 53 -2.37 7.82 -3.24
CA ILE A 53 -3.79 7.85 -2.87
C ILE A 53 -4.59 8.52 -4.00
N GLY A 54 -5.80 8.07 -4.25
CA GLY A 54 -6.64 8.57 -5.33
C GLY A 54 -7.93 7.77 -5.46
N GLU A 55 -8.72 8.07 -6.49
CA GLU A 55 -9.86 7.25 -6.83
C GLU A 55 -9.41 6.08 -7.72
N VAL A 56 -10.04 4.93 -7.56
CA VAL A 56 -9.87 3.75 -8.40
C VAL A 56 -11.20 3.45 -9.09
N GLY A 57 -11.17 3.32 -10.41
CA GLY A 57 -12.34 3.03 -11.23
C GLY A 57 -12.45 1.55 -11.59
N VAL A 58 -13.66 1.00 -11.58
CA VAL A 58 -13.98 -0.34 -12.11
C VAL A 58 -15.37 -0.34 -12.77
N GLY A 59 -15.40 -0.48 -14.10
CA GLY A 59 -16.62 -0.27 -14.87
C GLY A 59 -17.16 1.15 -14.66
N SER A 60 -18.36 1.27 -14.09
CA SER A 60 -19.00 2.56 -13.76
C SER A 60 -18.88 2.95 -12.28
N ARG A 61 -18.08 2.23 -11.49
CA ARG A 61 -17.91 2.44 -10.04
C ARG A 61 -16.57 3.09 -9.74
N TYR A 62 -16.53 3.88 -8.68
CA TYR A 62 -15.34 4.57 -8.18
C TYR A 62 -15.26 4.40 -6.67
N PHE A 63 -14.04 4.32 -6.13
CA PHE A 63 -13.79 4.26 -4.69
C PHE A 63 -12.44 4.89 -4.35
N ASP A 64 -12.33 5.44 -3.14
CA ASP A 64 -11.08 5.97 -2.63
C ASP A 64 -10.14 4.84 -2.24
N HIS A 65 -8.86 4.95 -2.61
CA HIS A 65 -7.90 3.89 -2.31
C HIS A 65 -6.47 4.40 -2.17
N SER A 66 -5.64 3.64 -1.47
CA SER A 66 -4.18 3.83 -1.46
C SER A 66 -3.47 2.60 -1.96
N TRP A 67 -2.39 2.81 -2.70
CA TRP A 67 -1.57 1.77 -3.32
C TRP A 67 -0.11 2.23 -3.37
N VAL A 68 0.76 1.37 -3.88
CA VAL A 68 2.14 1.71 -4.17
C VAL A 68 2.40 1.57 -5.66
N GLU A 69 3.14 2.51 -6.24
CA GLU A 69 3.66 2.37 -7.59
C GLU A 69 5.17 2.12 -7.55
N VAL A 70 5.64 1.11 -8.29
CA VAL A 70 7.06 0.78 -8.44
C VAL A 70 7.34 0.76 -9.94
N LEU A 71 8.26 1.62 -10.39
CA LEU A 71 8.61 1.76 -11.81
C LEU A 71 7.41 1.97 -12.75
N GLY A 72 6.36 2.65 -12.26
CA GLY A 72 5.13 2.93 -13.01
C GLY A 72 4.08 1.81 -12.98
N SER A 73 4.38 0.66 -12.35
CA SER A 73 3.43 -0.44 -12.15
C SER A 73 2.78 -0.38 -10.77
N VAL A 74 1.52 -0.79 -10.68
CA VAL A 74 0.75 -0.82 -9.43
C VAL A 74 1.03 -2.08 -8.62
N PHE A 75 1.19 -1.88 -7.32
CA PHE A 75 1.27 -2.91 -6.28
C PHE A 75 0.26 -2.60 -5.18
N ASP A 76 -0.66 -3.54 -4.95
CA ASP A 76 -1.80 -3.37 -4.06
C ASP A 76 -2.19 -4.72 -3.43
N VAL A 77 -1.92 -4.86 -2.13
CA VAL A 77 -2.23 -6.09 -1.40
C VAL A 77 -3.66 -6.12 -0.85
N ALA A 78 -4.34 -4.97 -0.79
CA ALA A 78 -5.54 -4.80 0.04
C ALA A 78 -6.83 -4.63 -0.78
N VAL A 79 -6.75 -4.38 -2.09
CA VAL A 79 -7.94 -4.19 -2.93
C VAL A 79 -8.88 -5.41 -2.97
N CYS A 80 -8.38 -6.60 -2.67
CA CYS A 80 -9.19 -7.81 -2.53
C CYS A 80 -9.91 -7.93 -1.18
N MET A 81 -9.60 -7.05 -0.22
CA MET A 81 -10.15 -7.03 1.14
C MET A 81 -10.78 -5.65 1.42
N PRO A 82 -11.90 -5.31 0.76
CA PRO A 82 -12.60 -4.06 1.03
C PRO A 82 -13.07 -4.00 2.50
N ASP A 83 -13.45 -2.81 2.95
CA ASP A 83 -14.09 -2.69 4.26
C ASP A 83 -15.46 -3.42 4.30
N TYR A 84 -16.09 -3.50 5.46
CA TYR A 84 -17.35 -4.22 5.64
C TYR A 84 -18.53 -3.68 4.82
N ALA A 85 -18.44 -2.46 4.29
CA ALA A 85 -19.47 -1.86 3.44
C ALA A 85 -19.11 -1.93 1.95
N GLY A 86 -17.88 -2.31 1.62
CA GLY A 86 -17.36 -2.39 0.26
C GLY A 86 -17.57 -3.75 -0.38
N GLU A 87 -17.54 -3.75 -1.71
CA GLU A 87 -17.67 -4.95 -2.53
C GLU A 87 -16.30 -5.39 -3.04
N PRO A 88 -16.01 -6.70 -3.13
CA PRO A 88 -14.79 -7.18 -3.78
C PRO A 88 -14.75 -6.75 -5.26
N VAL A 89 -13.66 -6.10 -5.66
CA VAL A 89 -13.49 -5.58 -7.03
C VAL A 89 -12.39 -6.27 -7.84
N GLY A 90 -11.61 -7.16 -7.21
CA GLY A 90 -10.52 -7.89 -7.84
C GLY A 90 -9.66 -8.63 -6.82
N GLY A 91 -8.64 -9.35 -7.31
CA GLY A 91 -7.57 -9.90 -6.49
C GLY A 91 -6.51 -8.85 -6.11
N PRO A 92 -5.53 -9.21 -5.25
CA PRO A 92 -4.36 -8.38 -5.04
C PRO A 92 -3.68 -8.07 -6.37
N VAL A 93 -3.14 -6.87 -6.53
CA VAL A 93 -2.45 -6.44 -7.75
C VAL A 93 -0.94 -6.47 -7.53
N PHE A 94 -0.22 -7.24 -8.34
CA PHE A 94 1.24 -7.28 -8.34
C PHE A 94 1.73 -6.95 -9.75
N ASP A 95 2.50 -5.87 -9.89
CA ASP A 95 3.01 -5.41 -11.18
C ASP A 95 1.87 -5.20 -12.22
N GLY A 96 0.74 -4.63 -11.77
CA GLY A 96 -0.46 -4.42 -12.59
C GLY A 96 -1.27 -5.69 -12.91
N ILE A 97 -0.86 -6.87 -12.44
CA ILE A 97 -1.58 -8.13 -12.64
C ILE A 97 -2.50 -8.42 -11.45
N ASP A 98 -3.77 -8.68 -11.71
CA ASP A 98 -4.69 -9.26 -10.73
C ASP A 98 -4.28 -10.72 -10.46
N LEU A 99 -3.82 -11.00 -9.24
CA LEU A 99 -3.31 -12.31 -8.84
C LEU A 99 -4.40 -13.37 -8.70
N ALA A 100 -5.67 -13.01 -8.52
CA ALA A 100 -6.77 -13.97 -8.48
C ALA A 100 -7.12 -14.47 -9.89
N GLN A 101 -6.89 -13.65 -10.91
CA GLN A 101 -7.26 -13.95 -12.30
C GLN A 101 -6.07 -14.28 -13.21
N GLY A 102 -4.84 -13.93 -12.80
CA GLY A 102 -3.63 -14.16 -13.58
C GLY A 102 -3.55 -13.31 -14.85
N ARG A 103 -4.21 -12.16 -14.89
CA ARG A 103 -4.26 -11.24 -16.04
C ARG A 103 -4.15 -9.78 -15.59
N PRO A 104 -3.89 -8.83 -16.50
CA PRO A 104 -3.89 -7.40 -16.15
C PRO A 104 -5.16 -6.99 -15.42
N SER A 105 -4.99 -6.20 -14.36
CA SER A 105 -6.11 -5.68 -13.57
C SER A 105 -7.01 -4.80 -14.43
N GLU A 106 -8.33 -4.93 -14.25
CA GLU A 106 -9.33 -4.04 -14.86
C GLU A 106 -9.49 -2.73 -14.09
N LEU A 107 -8.84 -2.63 -12.93
CA LEU A 107 -8.88 -1.44 -12.08
C LEU A 107 -8.08 -0.30 -12.70
N VAL A 108 -8.70 0.88 -12.75
CA VAL A 108 -8.07 2.10 -13.23
C VAL A 108 -7.66 2.94 -12.03
N TYR A 109 -6.39 2.82 -11.63
CA TYR A 109 -5.82 3.59 -10.53
C TYR A 109 -5.61 5.05 -10.93
N GLY A 110 -6.01 5.97 -10.06
CA GLY A 110 -6.03 7.41 -10.39
C GLY A 110 -7.15 7.77 -11.36
N ALA A 111 -8.25 7.01 -11.39
CA ALA A 111 -9.45 7.42 -12.12
C ALA A 111 -10.01 8.72 -11.54
N GLU A 112 -10.92 9.35 -12.27
CA GLU A 112 -11.62 10.56 -11.80
C GLU A 112 -13.12 10.35 -11.96
N SER A 113 -13.85 10.39 -10.84
CA SER A 113 -15.32 10.37 -10.85
C SER A 113 -15.92 11.77 -11.07
N GLY A 114 -15.14 12.81 -10.72
CA GLY A 114 -15.58 14.20 -10.63
C GLY A 114 -15.89 14.66 -9.20
N GLU A 115 -16.08 13.72 -8.26
CA GLU A 115 -16.40 14.01 -6.85
C GLU A 115 -15.13 14.18 -5.99
N GLY A 116 -14.04 13.51 -6.37
CA GLY A 116 -12.80 13.47 -5.59
C GLY A 116 -12.89 12.60 -4.34
N LEU A 117 -11.88 12.70 -3.47
CA LEU A 117 -11.81 11.82 -2.29
C LEU A 117 -12.90 12.13 -1.26
N GLY A 118 -13.58 11.09 -0.83
CA GLY A 118 -14.50 11.11 0.30
C GLY A 118 -13.81 11.45 1.63
N LEU A 119 -14.62 11.86 2.61
CA LEU A 119 -14.12 12.35 3.91
C LEU A 119 -13.27 11.33 4.68
N ALA A 120 -13.52 10.04 4.50
CA ALA A 120 -12.77 8.97 5.16
C ALA A 120 -11.31 8.88 4.70
N ALA A 121 -11.03 9.21 3.42
CA ALA A 121 -9.70 9.16 2.84
C ALA A 121 -8.88 10.44 3.06
N GLN A 122 -9.53 11.54 3.46
CA GLN A 122 -8.87 12.85 3.64
C GLN A 122 -7.73 12.84 4.67
N PRO A 123 -7.83 12.17 5.84
CA PRO A 123 -6.69 12.08 6.76
C PRO A 123 -5.48 11.40 6.13
N ALA A 124 -5.69 10.34 5.34
CA ALA A 124 -4.60 9.61 4.68
C ALA A 124 -3.88 10.44 3.61
N LEU A 125 -4.57 11.40 2.98
CA LEU A 125 -4.00 12.35 2.02
C LEU A 125 -3.31 13.54 2.73
N SER A 126 -3.96 14.13 3.73
CA SER A 126 -3.55 15.41 4.31
C SER A 126 -2.40 15.31 5.31
N LEU A 127 -2.32 14.18 6.02
CA LEU A 127 -1.30 13.91 7.03
C LEU A 127 -0.07 13.23 6.39
N ASP A 128 1.08 13.43 7.02
CA ASP A 128 2.22 12.54 6.82
C ASP A 128 2.02 11.24 7.60
N LEU A 129 2.93 10.28 7.46
CA LEU A 129 2.79 8.99 8.12
C LEU A 129 2.84 9.09 9.66
N GLU A 130 3.56 10.07 10.22
CA GLU A 130 3.54 10.36 11.65
C GLU A 130 2.15 10.79 12.13
N GLY A 131 1.57 11.81 11.48
CA GLY A 131 0.23 12.29 11.79
C GLY A 131 -0.84 11.23 11.53
N PHE A 132 -0.71 10.45 10.46
CA PHE A 132 -1.60 9.35 10.15
C PHE A 132 -1.53 8.25 11.22
N ALA A 133 -0.34 7.82 11.63
CA ALA A 133 -0.18 6.83 12.70
C ALA A 133 -0.72 7.31 14.06
N ALA A 134 -0.68 8.62 14.32
CA ALA A 134 -1.17 9.20 15.57
C ALA A 134 -2.70 9.14 15.73
N ILE A 135 -3.45 8.99 14.63
CA ILE A 135 -4.92 8.84 14.65
C ILE A 135 -5.38 7.37 14.55
N GLN A 136 -4.44 6.43 14.39
CA GLN A 136 -4.72 4.99 14.32
C GLN A 136 -4.88 4.36 15.72
N PRO A 137 -5.54 3.20 15.82
CA PRO A 137 -5.51 2.38 17.04
C PRO A 137 -4.07 1.91 17.36
N GLN A 138 -3.90 1.24 18.51
CA GLN A 138 -2.57 0.78 18.97
C GLN A 138 -1.84 -0.12 17.97
N LEU A 139 -2.57 -0.90 17.17
CA LEU A 139 -2.00 -1.55 15.99
C LEU A 139 -1.97 -0.54 14.84
N ASN A 140 -0.86 0.19 14.73
CA ASN A 140 -0.64 1.19 13.69
C ASN A 140 0.42 0.73 12.66
N ILE A 141 0.63 1.56 11.65
CA ILE A 141 1.58 1.28 10.56
C ILE A 141 3.01 0.98 11.04
N TRP A 142 3.45 1.50 12.19
CA TRP A 142 4.80 1.25 12.70
C TRP A 142 4.95 -0.15 13.28
N VAL A 143 3.98 -0.58 14.07
CA VAL A 143 3.94 -1.94 14.63
C VAL A 143 3.83 -2.95 13.50
N LEU A 144 2.97 -2.67 12.51
CA LEU A 144 2.82 -3.53 11.33
C LEU A 144 4.11 -3.58 10.50
N ALA A 145 4.76 -2.44 10.25
CA ALA A 145 6.03 -2.39 9.52
C ALA A 145 7.11 -3.26 10.16
N VAL A 146 7.27 -3.18 11.49
CA VAL A 146 8.23 -4.02 12.23
C VAL A 146 7.90 -5.50 12.07
N ALA A 147 6.63 -5.88 12.24
CA ALA A 147 6.20 -7.27 12.13
C ALA A 147 6.47 -7.85 10.73
N ILE A 148 6.13 -7.11 9.67
CA ILE A 148 6.30 -7.59 8.29
C ILE A 148 7.78 -7.53 7.87
N ALA A 149 8.55 -6.51 8.27
CA ALA A 149 9.99 -6.44 8.04
C ALA A 149 10.73 -7.65 8.63
N GLY A 150 10.35 -8.06 9.85
CA GLY A 150 10.91 -9.25 10.50
C GLY A 150 10.61 -10.54 9.72
N ARG A 151 9.39 -10.68 9.19
CA ARG A 151 9.00 -11.83 8.34
C ARG A 151 9.72 -11.82 6.99
N ALA A 152 9.98 -10.64 6.44
CA ALA A 152 10.74 -10.44 5.20
C ALA A 152 12.27 -10.60 5.38
N GLY A 153 12.74 -10.94 6.59
CA GLY A 153 14.16 -11.19 6.87
C GLY A 153 15.03 -9.94 6.99
N MET A 154 14.43 -8.76 7.21
CA MET A 154 15.18 -7.52 7.39
C MET A 154 15.88 -7.50 8.76
N ALA A 155 17.10 -6.94 8.80
CA ALA A 155 17.89 -6.89 10.02
C ALA A 155 17.42 -5.77 10.97
N ASN A 156 17.14 -6.13 12.22
CA ASN A 156 16.82 -5.22 13.34
C ASN A 156 15.72 -4.16 13.06
N PRO A 157 14.55 -4.53 12.50
CA PRO A 157 13.47 -3.57 12.33
C PRO A 157 12.97 -3.11 13.71
N THR A 158 12.94 -1.79 13.93
CA THR A 158 12.41 -1.20 15.15
C THR A 158 11.39 -0.13 14.84
N PHE A 159 10.45 0.07 15.76
CA PHE A 159 9.44 1.12 15.67
C PHE A 159 10.09 2.49 15.44
N THR A 160 11.06 2.84 16.29
CA THR A 160 11.77 4.13 16.23
C THR A 160 12.51 4.33 14.92
N HIS A 161 13.08 3.26 14.33
CA HIS A 161 13.72 3.33 13.02
C HIS A 161 12.73 3.74 11.92
N PHE A 162 11.60 3.04 11.81
CA PHE A 162 10.58 3.37 10.81
C PHE A 162 10.00 4.77 11.03
N GLN A 163 9.67 5.12 12.27
CA GLN A 163 9.10 6.40 12.61
C GLN A 163 10.05 7.57 12.23
N LEU A 164 11.32 7.50 12.62
CA LEU A 164 12.29 8.57 12.32
C LEU A 164 12.56 8.72 10.83
N ARG A 165 12.58 7.62 10.08
CA ARG A 165 12.92 7.63 8.65
C ARG A 165 11.73 7.99 7.74
N TYR A 166 10.52 7.58 8.13
CA TYR A 166 9.34 7.66 7.27
C TYR A 166 8.21 8.55 7.82
N GLY A 167 8.33 9.06 9.05
CA GLY A 167 7.27 9.88 9.67
C GLY A 167 6.84 11.09 8.82
N ALA A 168 7.79 11.75 8.15
CA ALA A 168 7.52 12.90 7.28
C ALA A 168 7.03 12.55 5.86
N VAL A 169 6.94 11.26 5.51
CA VAL A 169 6.47 10.81 4.19
C VAL A 169 4.98 11.11 4.06
N ARG A 170 4.58 11.62 2.89
CA ARG A 170 3.18 11.90 2.53
C ARG A 170 2.76 11.06 1.34
N ARG A 171 1.47 10.72 1.29
CA ARG A 171 0.90 10.10 0.09
C ARG A 171 0.83 11.12 -1.03
N ARG A 172 1.14 10.71 -2.25
CA ARG A 172 0.96 11.50 -3.45
C ARG A 172 -0.46 11.28 -3.97
N PHE A 173 -1.20 12.38 -4.14
CA PHE A 173 -2.49 12.30 -4.83
C PHE A 173 -2.26 11.95 -6.31
N ARG A 174 -2.80 10.83 -6.76
CA ARG A 174 -2.69 10.37 -8.15
C ARG A 174 -4.00 10.61 -8.89
N LYS A 175 -3.86 11.25 -10.05
CA LYS A 175 -4.85 11.33 -11.11
C LYS A 175 -4.17 10.81 -12.37
N ASN A 176 -4.89 10.06 -13.20
CA ASN A 176 -4.38 9.69 -14.52
C ASN A 176 -4.13 10.98 -15.31
N PRO A 177 -2.99 11.12 -15.98
CA PRO A 177 -2.80 12.22 -16.92
C PRO A 177 -3.88 12.08 -18.01
N THR A 178 -4.69 13.12 -18.15
CA THR A 178 -5.63 13.29 -19.25
C THR A 178 -4.94 13.48 -20.58
#